data_AF-A0A4Q5WNS9-F1
#
_entry.id   AF-A0A4Q5WNS9-F1
#
_cell.length_a   1.000
_cell.length_b   1.000
_cell.length_c   1.000
_cell.angle_alpha   90.00
_cell.angle_beta   90.00
_cell.angle_gamma   90.00
#
_symmetry.space_group_name_H-M   'P 1'
#
loop_
_entity.id
_entity.type
_entity.pdbx_description
1 polymer ?
#
loop_
_entity_poly.entity_id
_entity_poly.type
_entity_poly.pdbx_seq_one_letter_code
_entity_poly.pdbx_strand_id
1 'polypeptide(L)' 'MALIKSISGIRGTIGGKPGENLTPIDVVKFAAAFGSLIIETADKSAPVKIVIGRDGRISGELVSGLVVST' A
#
# COMPACT_ATOMS: atom_id res chain seq x y z
N MET A 1 -17.23 4.21 1.58
CA MET A 1 -17.34 2.85 1.02
C MET A 1 -16.48 1.94 1.88
N ALA A 2 -16.92 0.71 2.18
CA ALA A 2 -16.12 -0.19 3.01
C ALA A 2 -14.71 -0.45 2.41
N LEU A 3 -13.72 -0.66 3.28
CA LEU A 3 -12.39 -1.13 2.91
C LEU A 3 -12.49 -2.58 2.44
N ILE A 4 -12.27 -2.80 1.15
CA ILE A 4 -12.36 -4.09 0.49
C ILE A 4 -10.95 -4.66 0.32
N LYS A 5 -10.71 -5.83 0.92
CA LYS A 5 -9.54 -6.68 0.66
C LYS A 5 -10.01 -7.82 -0.24
N SER A 6 -9.50 -7.89 -1.47
CA SER A 6 -9.99 -8.85 -2.46
C SER A 6 -8.85 -9.39 -3.32
N ILE A 7 -9.19 -10.32 -4.24
CA ILE A 7 -8.26 -10.95 -5.18
C ILE A 7 -7.56 -9.94 -6.10
N SER A 8 -8.17 -8.77 -6.31
CA SER A 8 -7.63 -7.67 -7.11
C SER A 8 -7.32 -6.46 -6.21
N GLY A 9 -6.53 -6.72 -5.17
CA GLY A 9 -5.98 -5.69 -4.30
C GLY A 9 -6.91 -5.11 -3.24
N ILE A 10 -6.42 -4.06 -2.61
CA ILE A 10 -7.05 -3.36 -1.48
C ILE A 10 -7.63 -2.04 -1.98
N ARG A 11 -8.91 -1.82 -1.72
CA ARG A 11 -9.68 -0.70 -2.28
C ARG A 11 -10.55 -0.08 -1.21
N GLY A 12 -10.73 1.24 -1.25
CA GLY A 12 -11.61 1.95 -0.33
C GLY A 12 -11.71 3.43 -0.68
N THR A 13 -12.59 4.14 0.02
CA THR A 13 -12.65 5.61 -0.05
C THR A 13 -11.48 6.19 0.72
N ILE A 14 -10.86 7.26 0.22
CA ILE A 14 -9.75 7.94 0.91
C ILE A 14 -10.26 8.63 2.19
N GLY A 15 -9.57 8.42 3.31
CA GLY A 15 -9.90 9.04 4.60
C GLY A 15 -10.92 8.23 5.41
N GLY A 16 -11.62 8.88 6.34
CA GLY A 16 -12.58 8.21 7.23
C GLY A 16 -11.91 7.43 8.37
N LYS A 17 -12.59 6.38 8.87
CA LYS A 17 -12.10 5.55 9.98
C LYS A 17 -11.18 4.43 9.48
N PRO A 18 -10.04 4.16 10.17
CA PRO A 18 -9.17 3.05 9.85
C PRO A 18 -9.90 1.70 9.85
N GLY A 19 -9.54 0.82 8.91
CA GLY A 19 -10.16 -0.50 8.76
C GLY A 19 -11.56 -0.51 8.13
N GLU A 20 -12.26 0.63 8.11
CA GLU A 20 -13.55 0.79 7.42
C GLU A 20 -13.41 1.48 6.06
N ASN A 21 -12.36 2.29 5.86
CA ASN A 21 -12.05 3.00 4.63
C ASN A 21 -10.54 2.89 4.33
N LEU A 22 -10.07 3.47 3.22
CA LEU A 22 -8.65 3.50 2.88
C LEU A 22 -8.00 4.75 3.50
N THR A 23 -7.56 4.62 4.75
CA THR A 23 -6.91 5.72 5.47
C THR A 23 -5.39 5.72 5.26
N PRO A 24 -4.67 6.81 5.59
CA PRO A 24 -3.22 6.84 5.52
C PRO A 24 -2.53 5.72 6.31
N ILE A 25 -3.03 5.40 7.51
CA ILE A 25 -2.45 4.33 8.32
C ILE A 25 -2.73 2.95 7.72
N ASP A 26 -3.87 2.75 7.05
CA ASP A 26 -4.16 1.52 6.33
C ASP A 26 -3.21 1.33 5.14
N VAL A 27 -2.95 2.40 4.37
CA VAL A 27 -2.00 2.37 3.25
C VAL A 27 -0.61 1.94 3.73
N VAL A 28 -0.09 2.59 4.77
CA VAL A 28 1.23 2.26 5.35
C VAL A 28 1.23 0.84 5.89
N LYS A 29 0.19 0.43 6.62
CA LYS A 29 0.09 -0.92 7.18
C LYS A 29 0.18 -2.01 6.11
N PHE A 30 -0.53 -1.85 5.00
CA PHE A 30 -0.52 -2.85 3.93
C PHE A 30 0.78 -2.80 3.12
N ALA A 31 1.33 -1.62 2.87
CA ALA A 31 2.64 -1.47 2.23
C ALA A 31 3.76 -2.11 3.07
N ALA A 32 3.78 -1.88 4.38
CA ALA A 32 4.76 -2.44 5.31
C ALA A 32 4.65 -3.97 5.38
N ALA A 33 3.42 -4.50 5.44
CA ALA A 33 3.19 -5.94 5.43
C ALA A 33 3.69 -6.58 4.13
N PHE A 34 3.42 -5.97 2.98
CA PHE A 34 3.94 -6.43 1.69
C PHE A 34 5.47 -6.37 1.64
N GLY A 35 6.08 -5.25 2.04
CA GLY A 35 7.53 -5.09 2.08
C GLY A 35 8.20 -6.13 2.98
N SER A 36 7.64 -6.37 4.17
CA SER A 36 8.13 -7.39 5.12
C SER A 36 8.08 -8.78 4.50
N LEU A 37 6.97 -9.14 3.84
CA LEU A 37 6.82 -10.44 3.18
C LEU A 37 7.83 -10.64 2.04
N ILE A 38 8.07 -9.61 1.23
CA ILE A 38 9.07 -9.67 0.16
C ILE A 38 10.48 -9.82 0.74
N ILE A 39 10.83 -9.07 1.79
CA ILE A 39 12.15 -9.18 2.43
C ILE A 39 12.37 -10.59 3.02
N GLU A 40 11.33 -11.19 3.61
CA GLU A 40 11.41 -12.54 4.17
C GLU A 40 11.62 -13.62 3.10
N THR A 41 11.01 -13.45 1.93
CA THR A 41 10.97 -14.47 0.87
C THR A 41 11.98 -14.26 -0.26
N ALA A 42 12.58 -13.07 -0.36
CA ALA A 42 13.55 -12.75 -1.40
C ALA A 42 14.88 -13.48 -1.21
N ASP A 43 15.56 -13.73 -2.33
CA ASP A 43 16.95 -14.15 -2.30
C ASP A 43 17.82 -13.04 -1.68
N LYS A 44 18.63 -13.42 -0.68
CA LYS A 44 19.48 -12.51 0.08
C LYS A 44 20.78 -12.17 -0.66
N SER A 45 21.02 -12.76 -1.84
CA SER A 45 22.19 -12.48 -2.68
C SER A 45 22.18 -11.08 -3.30
N ALA A 46 21.01 -10.43 -3.38
CA ALA A 46 20.84 -9.12 -3.99
C ALA A 46 19.85 -8.23 -3.21
N PRO A 47 19.96 -6.90 -3.31
CA PRO A 47 18.99 -6.00 -2.71
C PRO A 47 17.61 -6.13 -3.38
N VAL A 48 16.56 -6.09 -2.56
CA VAL A 48 15.18 -6.03 -3.04
C VAL A 48 14.91 -4.68 -3.70
N LYS A 49 14.39 -4.70 -4.92
CA LYS A 49 13.96 -3.51 -5.64
C LYS A 49 12.46 -3.59 -5.93
N ILE A 50 11.71 -2.57 -5.49
CA ILE A 50 10.27 -2.45 -5.72
C ILE A 50 10.02 -1.25 -6.63
N VAL A 51 9.18 -1.44 -7.65
CA VAL A 51 8.75 -0.36 -8.56
C VAL A 51 7.32 0.03 -8.20
N ILE A 52 7.07 1.32 -8.04
CA ILE A 52 5.77 1.87 -7.65
C ILE A 52 5.20 2.67 -8.82
N GLY A 53 3.91 2.47 -9.11
CA GLY A 53 3.16 3.24 -10.09
C GLY A 53 1.82 3.69 -9.53
N ARG A 54 1.23 4.75 -10.11
CA ARG A 54 -0.09 5.27 -9.74
C ARG A 54 -0.89 5.69 -10.96
N ASP A 55 -2.21 5.78 -10.81
CA ASP A 55 -3.09 6.38 -11.81
C ASP A 55 -3.15 7.92 -11.71
N GLY A 56 -4.00 8.53 -12.54
CA GLY A 56 -4.18 9.99 -12.61
C GLY A 56 -5.08 10.60 -11.54
N ARG A 57 -5.51 9.85 -10.51
CA ARG A 57 -6.37 10.41 -9.45
C ARG A 57 -5.60 11.43 -8.61
N ILE A 58 -6.30 12.47 -8.17
CA ILE A 58 -5.76 13.54 -7.30
C ILE A 58 -5.15 12.96 -6.01
N SER A 59 -5.81 11.97 -5.41
CA SER A 59 -5.31 11.29 -4.21
C SER A 59 -4.09 10.38 -4.46
N GLY A 60 -3.72 10.15 -5.72
CA GLY A 60 -2.64 9.24 -6.10
C GLY A 60 -1.27 9.71 -5.62
N GLU A 61 -1.00 11.01 -5.61
CA GLU A 61 0.26 11.56 -5.11
C GLU A 61 0.43 11.30 -3.60
N LEU A 62 -0.62 11.53 -2.82
CA LEU A 62 -0.63 11.22 -1.38
C LEU A 62 -0.40 9.73 -1.12
N VAL A 63 -1.12 8.86 -1.82
CA VAL A 63 -0.98 7.40 -1.63
C VAL A 63 0.42 6.95 -2.03
N SER A 64 0.94 7.41 -3.16
CA SER A 64 2.30 7.08 -3.61
C SER A 64 3.36 7.56 -2.62
N GLY A 65 3.22 8.77 -2.05
CA GLY A 65 4.14 9.29 -1.06
C GLY A 65 4.16 8.46 0.23
N LEU A 66 2.99 8.03 0.70
CA LEU A 66 2.88 7.13 1.86
C LEU A 66 3.55 5.79 1.62
N VAL A 67 3.33 5.18 0.43
CA VAL A 67 3.93 3.88 0.09
C VAL A 67 5.46 3.98 -0.01
N VAL A 68 6.00 5.04 -0.62
CA VAL A 68 7.46 5.23 -0.74
C VAL A 68 8.13 5.48 0.62
N SER A 69 7.40 6.09 1.57
CA SER A 69 7.93 6.44 2.90
C SER A 69 7.71 5.34 3.96
N THR A 70 7.15 4.19 3.56
CA THR A 70 6.91 3.04 4.43
C THR A 70 8.18 2.20 4.57
#